data_AF-A0A424Z237-F1
#
_entry.id   AF-A0A424Z237-F1
#
_cell.length_a   1.000
_cell.length_b   1.000
_cell.length_c   1.000
_cell.angle_alpha   90.00
_cell.angle_beta   90.00
_cell.angle_gamma   90.00
#
_symmetry.space_group_name_H-M   'P 1'
#
loop_
_entity.id
_entity.type
_entity.pdbx_description
1 polymer ?
#
loop_
_entity_poly.entity_id
_entity_poly.type
_entity_poly.pdbx_seq_one_letter_code
_entity_poly.pdbx_strand_id
1 'polypeptide(L)'
;MDRGGELLEVKANVQTIVDDVKKKGDTSIKYYTKKFDGVEINSFEVPKEDIEQAYSMVDSEIIEAIQLSASNIRKFHEAQVPEKLWYIDVGDGMKLGQKCSPLESIGAYVPGGSASYPSTALMTIIPAKV
;
A
#
# COMPACT_ATOMS: atom_id res chain seq x y z
N MET A 1 -4.79 24.82 17.77
CA MET A 1 -3.77 23.76 17.78
C MET A 1 -2.82 24.05 16.64
N ASP A 2 -1.62 24.53 16.96
CA ASP A 2 -0.59 24.87 15.98
C ASP A 2 0.08 23.59 15.46
N ARG A 3 -0.49 23.01 14.40
CA ARG A 3 0.06 21.82 13.73
C ARG A 3 1.35 22.11 12.93
N GLY A 4 1.77 23.39 12.84
CA GLY A 4 2.96 23.78 12.08
C GLY A 4 4.26 23.53 12.85
N GLY A 5 4.26 23.74 14.17
CA GLY A 5 5.43 23.54 15.03
C GLY A 5 5.88 22.08 15.14
N GLU A 6 4.95 21.14 15.38
CA GLU A 6 5.24 19.71 15.51
C GLU A 6 5.76 19.09 14.21
N LEU A 7 5.30 19.57 13.04
CA LEU A 7 5.71 19.04 11.75
C LEU A 7 7.19 19.31 11.45
N LEU A 8 7.70 20.47 11.87
CA LEU A 8 9.11 20.85 11.68
C LEU A 8 10.05 19.98 12.53
N GLU A 9 9.63 19.61 13.74
CA GLU A 9 10.41 18.77 14.65
C GLU A 9 10.56 17.34 14.12
N VAL A 10 9.47 16.76 13.59
CA VAL A 10 9.50 15.38 13.05
C VAL A 10 10.21 15.30 11.70
N LYS A 11 10.14 16.37 10.89
CA LYS A 11 10.73 16.39 9.53
C LYS A 11 12.22 16.10 9.51
N ALA A 12 12.99 16.64 10.46
CA ALA A 12 14.42 16.40 10.53
C ALA A 12 14.77 14.92 10.79
N ASN A 13 13.98 14.26 11.66
CA ASN A 13 14.16 12.85 11.97
C ASN A 13 13.78 11.96 10.78
N VAL A 14 12.65 12.25 10.12
CA VAL A 14 12.23 11.51 8.91
C VAL A 14 13.27 11.65 7.80
N GLN A 15 13.77 12.87 7.56
CA GLN A 15 14.79 13.12 6.55
C GLN A 15 16.05 12.29 6.82
N THR A 16 16.49 12.23 8.08
CA THR A 16 17.64 11.41 8.48
C THR A 16 17.43 9.93 8.15
N ILE A 17 16.27 9.37 8.48
CA ILE A 17 15.93 7.96 8.19
C ILE A 17 15.95 7.71 6.68
N VAL A 18 15.32 8.58 5.90
CA VAL A 18 15.26 8.45 4.43
C VAL A 18 16.66 8.50 3.83
N ASP A 19 17.53 9.42 4.28
CA ASP A 19 18.89 9.54 3.77
C ASP A 19 19.77 8.35 4.15
N ASP A 20 19.59 7.79 5.34
CA ASP A 20 20.26 6.57 5.76
C ASP A 20 19.83 5.37 4.92
N VAL A 21 18.54 5.21 4.63
CA VAL A 21 18.04 4.12 3.77
C VAL A 21 18.55 4.29 2.35
N LYS A 22 18.57 5.52 1.80
CA LYS A 22 19.15 5.78 0.47
C LYS A 22 20.64 5.44 0.38
N LYS A 23 21.41 5.71 1.44
CA LYS A 23 22.87 5.52 1.44
C LYS A 23 23.30 4.08 1.75
N LYS A 24 22.60 3.41 2.66
CA LYS A 24 23.04 2.11 3.22
C LYS A 24 22.05 0.97 2.98
N GLY A 25 20.92 1.24 2.31
CA GLY A 25 19.92 0.25 1.94
C GLY A 25 19.42 -0.56 3.14
N ASP A 26 19.35 -1.88 2.94
CA ASP A 26 18.87 -2.88 3.89
C ASP A 26 19.53 -2.81 5.27
N THR A 27 20.80 -2.38 5.35
CA THR A 27 21.49 -2.23 6.63
C THR A 27 20.80 -1.19 7.51
N SER A 28 20.36 -0.07 6.91
CA SER A 28 19.59 0.96 7.63
C SER A 28 18.21 0.46 8.01
N ILE A 29 17.55 -0.31 7.14
CA ILE A 29 16.21 -0.84 7.42
C ILE A 29 16.28 -1.80 8.62
N LYS A 30 17.25 -2.74 8.66
CA LYS A 30 17.47 -3.63 9.79
C LYS A 30 17.81 -2.87 11.08
N TYR A 31 18.65 -1.84 10.99
CA TYR A 31 18.98 -0.97 12.12
C TYR A 31 17.73 -0.29 12.69
N TYR A 32 16.91 0.34 11.84
CA TYR A 32 15.71 1.05 12.28
C TYR A 32 14.61 0.12 12.76
N THR A 33 14.46 -1.07 12.16
CA THR A 33 13.55 -2.13 12.64
C THR A 33 13.93 -2.56 14.06
N LYS A 34 15.21 -2.87 14.31
CA LYS A 34 15.68 -3.19 15.66
C LYS A 34 15.48 -2.02 16.64
N LYS A 35 15.73 -0.79 16.20
CA LYS A 35 15.63 0.41 17.04
C LYS A 35 14.19 0.74 17.45
N PHE A 36 13.23 0.66 16.52
CA PHE A 36 11.86 1.09 16.75
C PHE A 36 10.93 -0.07 17.14
N ASP A 37 11.11 -1.24 16.52
CA ASP A 37 10.25 -2.41 16.75
C ASP A 37 10.87 -3.40 17.74
N GLY A 38 12.16 -3.25 18.07
CA GLY A 38 12.85 -4.11 19.03
C GLY A 38 13.21 -5.50 18.50
N VAL A 39 13.03 -5.75 17.20
CA VAL A 39 13.20 -7.08 16.58
C VAL A 39 14.37 -7.06 15.59
N GLU A 40 15.17 -8.12 15.62
CA GLU A 40 16.17 -8.40 14.58
C GLU A 40 15.54 -9.26 13.48
N ILE A 41 15.53 -8.73 12.25
CA ILE A 41 14.99 -9.44 11.10
C ILE A 41 16.11 -9.97 10.20
N ASN A 42 15.96 -11.22 9.79
CA ASN A 42 16.88 -11.89 8.85
C ASN A 42 16.39 -11.79 7.40
N SER A 43 15.07 -11.82 7.21
CA SER A 43 14.37 -11.65 5.93
C SER A 43 13.41 -10.46 6.00
N PHE A 44 13.24 -9.74 4.89
CA PHE A 44 12.20 -8.72 4.73
C PHE A 44 10.89 -9.30 4.23
N GLU A 45 10.97 -10.39 3.47
CA GLU A 45 9.81 -11.11 2.97
C GLU A 45 9.35 -12.12 4.02
N VAL A 46 8.04 -12.12 4.29
CA VAL A 46 7.40 -13.10 5.16
C VAL A 46 7.38 -14.45 4.42
N PRO A 47 7.90 -15.54 5.01
CA PRO A 47 7.85 -16.86 4.42
C PRO A 47 6.42 -17.30 4.09
N LYS A 48 6.27 -18.08 3.01
CA LYS A 48 4.96 -18.57 2.57
C LYS A 48 4.30 -19.46 3.63
N GLU A 49 5.11 -20.23 4.33
CA GLU A 49 4.70 -21.13 5.39
C GLU A 49 4.06 -20.37 6.56
N ASP A 50 4.64 -19.22 6.94
CA ASP A 50 4.10 -18.36 7.99
C ASP A 50 2.76 -17.75 7.58
N ILE A 51 2.60 -17.39 6.30
CA ILE A 51 1.32 -16.88 5.75
C ILE A 51 0.25 -17.97 5.79
N GLU A 52 0.57 -19.19 5.37
CA GLU A 52 -0.35 -20.33 5.38
C GLU A 52 -0.75 -20.71 6.81
N GLN A 53 0.22 -20.73 7.73
CA GLN A 53 -0.04 -20.96 9.14
C GLN A 53 -0.96 -19.88 9.72
N ALA A 54 -0.66 -18.60 9.48
CA ALA A 54 -1.49 -17.50 9.95
C ALA A 54 -2.92 -17.62 9.41
N TYR A 55 -3.09 -17.94 8.13
CA TYR A 55 -4.41 -18.14 7.52
C TYR A 55 -5.18 -19.29 8.19
N SER A 56 -4.51 -20.40 8.53
CA SER A 56 -5.13 -21.56 9.20
C SER A 56 -5.59 -21.27 10.64
N MET A 57 -5.07 -20.21 11.26
CA MET A 57 -5.42 -19.80 12.63
C MET A 57 -6.61 -18.84 12.68
N VAL A 58 -7.10 -18.36 11.54
CA VAL A 58 -8.23 -17.42 11.49
C VAL A 58 -9.55 -18.18 11.37
N ASP A 59 -10.53 -17.80 12.17
CA ASP A 59 -11.88 -18.36 12.11
C ASP A 59 -12.49 -18.20 10.72
N SER A 60 -13.19 -19.24 10.25
CA SER A 60 -13.79 -19.26 8.91
C SER A 60 -14.79 -18.13 8.69
N GLU A 61 -15.54 -17.73 9.73
CA GLU A 61 -16.48 -16.61 9.66
C GLU A 61 -15.78 -15.28 9.37
N ILE A 62 -14.58 -15.06 9.93
CA ILE A 62 -13.78 -13.85 9.67
C ILE A 62 -13.26 -13.88 8.23
N ILE A 63 -12.80 -15.05 7.77
CA ILE A 63 -12.33 -15.23 6.38
C ILE A 63 -13.46 -14.90 5.40
N GLU A 64 -14.66 -15.44 5.62
CA GLU A 64 -15.83 -15.18 4.78
C GLU A 64 -16.19 -13.68 4.76
N ALA A 65 -16.16 -13.00 5.91
CA ALA A 65 -16.43 -11.57 6.00
C ALA A 65 -15.39 -10.72 5.23
N ILE A 66 -14.11 -11.10 5.31
CA ILE A 66 -13.02 -10.45 4.55
C ILE A 66 -13.20 -10.68 3.05
N GLN A 67 -13.54 -11.91 2.63
CA GLN A 67 -13.79 -12.23 1.22
C GLN A 67 -15.00 -11.49 0.64
N LEU A 68 -16.09 -11.39 1.40
CA LEU A 68 -17.25 -10.59 1.01
C LEU A 68 -16.88 -9.12 0.83
N SER A 69 -16.12 -8.56 1.77
CA SER A 69 -15.62 -7.18 1.68
C SER A 69 -14.75 -6.99 0.45
N ALA A 70 -13.81 -7.91 0.20
CA ALA A 70 -12.94 -7.87 -0.97
C ALA A 70 -13.73 -7.90 -2.29
N SER A 71 -14.77 -8.75 -2.37
CA SER A 71 -15.66 -8.84 -3.54
C SER A 71 -16.39 -7.53 -3.80
N ASN A 72 -16.96 -6.92 -2.75
CA ASN A 72 -17.68 -5.65 -2.86
C ASN A 72 -16.76 -4.50 -3.28
N ILE A 73 -15.56 -4.41 -2.67
CA ILE A 73 -14.55 -3.40 -3.02
C ILE A 73 -14.13 -3.56 -4.48
N ARG A 74 -13.85 -4.79 -4.92
CA ARG A 74 -13.48 -5.09 -6.30
C ARG A 74 -14.57 -4.66 -7.27
N LYS A 75 -15.81 -5.10 -7.05
CA LYS A 75 -16.95 -4.77 -7.91
C LYS A 75 -17.13 -3.26 -8.09
N PHE A 76 -16.95 -2.49 -7.01
CA PHE A 76 -17.05 -1.04 -7.08
C PHE A 76 -15.91 -0.41 -7.90
N HIS A 77 -14.66 -0.82 -7.65
CA HIS A 77 -13.51 -0.23 -8.36
C HIS A 77 -13.42 -0.68 -9.82
N GLU A 78 -13.87 -1.90 -10.16
CA GLU A 78 -14.04 -2.35 -11.55
C GLU A 78 -14.98 -1.43 -12.34
N ALA A 79 -16.06 -0.96 -11.70
CA ALA A 79 -16.99 -0.02 -12.32
C ALA A 79 -16.41 1.41 -12.49
N GLN A 80 -15.28 1.71 -11.84
CA GLN A 80 -14.60 3.00 -11.92
C GLN A 80 -13.42 3.00 -12.89
N VAL A 81 -13.03 1.85 -13.43
CA VAL A 81 -11.90 1.76 -14.36
C VAL A 81 -12.21 2.62 -15.60
N PRO A 82 -11.40 3.66 -15.89
CA PRO A 82 -11.64 4.52 -17.04
C PRO A 82 -11.33 3.80 -18.34
N GLU A 83 -11.89 4.29 -19.45
CA GLU A 83 -11.47 3.81 -20.76
C GLU A 83 -9.97 4.00 -20.96
N LYS A 84 -9.29 2.93 -21.39
CA LYS A 84 -7.83 2.93 -21.59
C LYS A 84 -7.38 4.02 -22.55
N LEU A 85 -8.19 4.27 -23.58
CA LEU A 85 -7.92 5.26 -24.60
C LEU A 85 -9.23 5.69 -25.27
N TRP A 86 -9.52 6.98 -25.24
CA TRP A 86 -10.66 7.55 -25.95
C TRP A 86 -10.25 8.84 -26.65
N TYR A 87 -11.01 9.21 -27.67
CA TYR A 87 -10.81 10.44 -28.46
C TYR A 87 -12.13 11.12 -28.79
N ILE A 88 -12.09 12.44 -28.93
CA ILE A 88 -13.13 13.30 -29.50
C ILE A 88 -12.58 14.00 -30.74
N ASP A 89 -13.47 14.24 -31.71
CA ASP A 89 -13.19 15.11 -32.85
C ASP A 89 -13.53 16.55 -32.46
N VAL A 90 -12.59 17.47 -32.70
CA VAL A 90 -12.77 18.90 -32.36
C VAL A 90 -12.86 19.80 -33.58
N GLY A 91 -13.03 19.21 -34.78
CA GLY A 91 -13.06 19.94 -36.05
C GLY A 91 -11.72 19.91 -36.78
N ASP A 92 -11.75 20.27 -38.07
CA ASP A 92 -10.58 20.38 -38.95
C ASP A 92 -9.67 19.13 -38.98
N GLY A 93 -10.24 17.95 -38.76
CA GLY A 93 -9.51 16.68 -38.72
C GLY A 93 -8.66 16.47 -37.46
N MET A 94 -8.79 17.34 -36.44
CA MET A 94 -8.06 17.22 -35.17
C MET A 94 -8.79 16.31 -34.20
N LYS A 95 -8.05 15.40 -33.56
CA LYS A 95 -8.55 14.51 -32.51
C LYS A 95 -7.82 14.78 -31.20
N LEU A 96 -8.57 14.96 -30.12
CA LEU A 96 -8.05 15.08 -28.75
C LEU A 96 -8.57 13.93 -27.91
N GLY A 97 -7.88 13.55 -26.84
CA GLY A 97 -8.28 12.40 -26.05
C GLY A 97 -7.45 12.19 -24.79
N GLN A 98 -7.75 11.12 -24.07
CA GLN A 98 -7.03 10.73 -22.88
C GLN A 98 -6.58 9.27 -23.00
N LYS A 99 -5.35 9.01 -22.58
CA LYS A 99 -4.81 7.66 -22.38
C LYS A 99 -4.61 7.42 -20.90
N CYS A 100 -5.33 6.45 -20.35
CA CYS A 100 -5.15 5.98 -18.97
C CYS A 100 -4.25 4.73 -18.98
N SER A 101 -3.13 4.79 -18.26
CA SER A 101 -2.20 3.66 -18.11
C SER A 101 -1.96 3.39 -16.63
N PRO A 102 -1.92 2.11 -16.19
CA PRO A 102 -1.65 1.77 -14.80
C PRO A 102 -0.20 2.07 -14.44
N LEU A 103 0.07 2.17 -13.13
CA LEU A 103 1.43 2.23 -12.60
C LEU A 103 2.10 0.85 -12.73
N GLU A 104 3.38 0.81 -13.08
CA GLU A 104 4.14 -0.45 -13.20
C GLU A 104 4.39 -1.12 -11.84
N SER A 105 4.54 -0.32 -10.78
CA SER A 105 4.75 -0.81 -9.42
C SER A 105 4.07 0.10 -8.41
N ILE A 106 3.56 -0.51 -7.34
CA ILE A 106 2.92 0.16 -6.21
C ILE A 106 3.40 -0.46 -4.89
N GLY A 107 3.58 0.36 -3.86
CA GLY A 107 3.80 -0.08 -2.50
C GLY A 107 2.61 0.29 -1.63
N ALA A 108 2.12 -0.66 -0.82
CA ALA A 108 1.07 -0.42 0.16
C ALA A 108 1.66 -0.58 1.57
N TYR A 109 1.45 0.42 2.44
CA TYR A 109 1.83 0.36 3.85
C TYR A 109 0.59 0.12 4.71
N VAL A 110 0.63 -0.94 5.52
CA VAL A 110 -0.40 -1.24 6.51
C VAL A 110 0.24 -1.08 7.88
N PRO A 111 -0.25 -0.17 8.74
CA PRO A 111 0.32 0.02 10.06
C PRO A 111 0.09 -1.21 10.93
N GLY A 112 1.15 -1.62 11.65
CA GLY A 112 1.06 -2.63 12.70
C GLY A 112 0.54 -2.06 14.03
N GLY A 113 0.47 -2.92 15.06
CA GLY A 113 0.05 -2.54 16.41
C GLY A 113 -1.00 -3.49 16.99
N SER A 114 -1.66 -3.05 18.06
CA SER A 114 -2.67 -3.84 18.79
C SER A 114 -3.99 -4.05 18.04
N ALA A 115 -4.24 -3.28 16.98
CA ALA A 115 -5.39 -3.43 16.10
C ALA A 115 -4.93 -3.88 14.71
N SER A 116 -5.56 -4.93 14.19
CA SER A 116 -5.37 -5.37 12.81
C SER A 116 -6.28 -4.58 11.87
N TYR A 117 -5.73 -4.05 10.77
CA TYR A 117 -6.47 -3.27 9.78
C TYR A 117 -6.54 -3.97 8.41
N PRO A 118 -7.24 -5.12 8.29
CA PRO A 118 -7.38 -5.81 7.01
C PRO A 118 -8.05 -4.91 5.96
N SER A 119 -8.94 -4.00 6.38
CA SER A 119 -9.58 -3.02 5.51
C SER A 119 -8.58 -2.12 4.76
N THR A 120 -7.50 -1.67 5.40
CA THR A 120 -6.46 -0.86 4.74
C THR A 120 -5.75 -1.66 3.66
N ALA A 121 -5.43 -2.93 3.92
CA ALA A 121 -4.85 -3.82 2.92
C ALA A 121 -5.82 -4.01 1.72
N LEU A 122 -7.09 -4.31 1.99
CA LEU A 122 -8.09 -4.49 0.94
C LEU A 122 -8.28 -3.21 0.09
N MET A 123 -8.45 -2.06 0.73
CA MET A 123 -8.73 -0.78 0.06
C MET A 123 -7.53 -0.19 -0.69
N THR A 124 -6.31 -0.64 -0.41
CA THR A 124 -5.11 -0.18 -1.13
C THR A 124 -4.70 -1.17 -2.23
N ILE A 125 -4.75 -2.47 -1.94
CA ILE A 125 -4.27 -3.51 -2.86
C ILE A 125 -5.30 -3.81 -3.94
N ILE A 126 -6.60 -3.89 -3.61
CA ILE A 126 -7.62 -4.25 -4.60
C ILE A 126 -7.70 -3.20 -5.71
N PRO A 127 -7.84 -1.88 -5.44
CA PRO A 127 -7.92 -0.87 -6.50
C PRO A 127 -6.66 -0.81 -7.36
N ALA A 128 -5.49 -1.16 -6.83
CA ALA A 128 -4.25 -1.23 -7.60
C ALA A 128 -4.18 -2.46 -8.53
N LYS A 129 -5.07 -3.44 -8.35
CA LYS A 129 -5.12 -4.70 -9.12
C LYS A 129 -6.22 -4.75 -10.18
N VAL A 130 -7.21 -3.85 -10.12
CA VAL A 130 -8.26 -3.68 -11.13
C VAL A 130 -7.92 -2.55 -12.08
#